data_AF-A0A2V8RJW2-F1
#
_entry.id   AF-A0A2V8RJW2-F1
#
_cell.length_a   1.000
_cell.length_b   1.000
_cell.length_c   1.000
_cell.angle_alpha   90.00
_cell.angle_beta   90.00
_cell.angle_gamma   90.00
#
_symmetry.space_group_name_H-M   'P 1'
#
loop_
_entity.id
_entity.type
_entity.pdbx_description
1 polymer ?
#
loop_
_entity_poly.entity_id
_entity_poly.type
_entity_poly.pdbx_seq_one_letter_code
_entity_poly.pdbx_strand_id
1 'polypeptide(L)'
;RDDRRVHVTPVPRLGGVAIFLSVSIALSALLFHHNLLTLALRPQWRMIVILVGCGFLVLCLGVYDDLRGAGATVKFLGLAAITTLFYVLGGRISGLSIPFVGAVSFPPVVGYLVTLVWVVGITNAFNLIDGVDGLATGSALFSSLLLLIVSLIQGRPVVAVVGLVLCGALAGFLRYNFNPASIFLGDSGSLFVGFVLAALSIQGAQKATTAVAVAIPLLAFALPVVDTGVTIARRFVNGKPIFKGDREHIHHMLLARGWSQRRVVLVLYGVSAAFGLLAMLFVNSGSGLTAVVLFVVGVAVIVAVGQLRYHEVDELRASVKRNLSERRARAARNISVRRVCRALAAAGTLNELFAGVLELLEPGEFVYATIQLSCERQPELNDHALAQLSSNGSAQRATMRDGRIYWTWERADTSAEEIVGSGRFWSMRLPLGTGNGVDGYVNLYRQFDGDALLLDANYLATIFQPAMTEAAERIFANCARQAASRQMAATAR
;
A
#
# COMPACT_ATOMS: atom_id res chain seq x y z
N ARG A 1 20.63 24.55 22.05
CA ARG A 1 19.72 23.71 22.85
C ARG A 1 18.79 23.02 21.85
N ASP A 2 18.84 21.70 21.77
CA ASP A 2 18.13 20.91 20.76
C ASP A 2 17.06 20.10 21.50
N ASP A 3 15.77 20.36 21.22
CA ASP A 3 14.57 19.73 21.84
C ASP A 3 14.41 18.25 21.44
N ARG A 4 15.52 17.51 21.38
CA ARG A 4 15.63 16.12 20.91
C ARG A 4 16.20 15.16 21.95
N ARG A 5 16.68 15.63 23.10
CA ARG A 5 17.37 14.77 24.07
C ARG A 5 16.50 14.47 25.29
N VAL A 6 16.19 13.19 25.47
CA VAL A 6 15.48 12.63 26.65
C VAL A 6 16.41 12.55 27.87
N HIS A 7 17.72 12.77 27.71
CA HIS A 7 18.71 12.63 28.77
C HIS A 7 18.91 13.91 29.58
N VAL A 8 18.83 13.76 30.91
CA VAL A 8 19.01 14.82 31.91
C VAL A 8 20.49 15.23 32.04
N THR A 9 21.44 14.35 31.67
CA THR A 9 22.88 14.59 31.71
C THR A 9 23.54 14.37 30.33
N PRO A 10 24.57 15.15 29.96
CA PRO A 10 25.27 14.97 28.70
C PRO A 10 26.08 13.67 28.70
N VAL A 11 25.65 12.69 27.90
CA VAL A 11 26.34 11.42 27.68
C VAL A 11 27.24 11.54 26.43
N PRO A 12 28.50 11.07 26.49
CA PRO A 12 29.43 11.13 25.36
C PRO A 12 28.93 10.32 24.15
N ARG A 13 29.27 10.80 22.96
CA ARG A 13 29.08 10.13 21.66
C ARG A 13 30.45 9.65 21.16
N LEU A 14 30.49 8.82 20.11
CA LEU A 14 31.69 8.12 19.58
C LEU A 14 31.91 6.67 20.05
N GLY A 15 30.86 5.97 20.49
CA GLY A 15 30.93 4.54 20.78
C GLY A 15 31.41 3.68 19.61
N GLY A 16 31.16 4.12 18.38
CA GLY A 16 31.66 3.47 17.16
C GLY A 16 33.17 3.27 17.10
N VAL A 17 33.95 4.21 17.66
CA VAL A 17 35.41 4.12 17.69
C VAL A 17 35.86 2.94 18.56
N ALA A 18 35.21 2.74 19.71
CA ALA A 18 35.51 1.61 20.59
C ALA A 18 35.22 0.28 19.90
N ILE A 19 34.08 0.17 19.20
CA ILE A 19 33.70 -1.04 18.46
C ILE A 19 34.70 -1.30 17.31
N PHE A 20 35.02 -0.28 16.51
CA PHE A 20 35.98 -0.42 15.40
C PHE A 20 37.37 -0.84 15.88
N LEU A 21 37.89 -0.22 16.95
CA LEU A 21 39.17 -0.59 17.52
C LEU A 21 39.16 -2.04 18.04
N SER A 22 38.10 -2.44 18.72
CA SER A 22 37.93 -3.82 19.21
C SER A 22 37.95 -4.82 18.05
N VAL A 23 37.21 -4.53 16.97
CA VAL A 23 37.18 -5.36 15.75
C VAL A 23 38.56 -5.41 15.08
N SER A 24 39.20 -4.25 14.91
CA SER A 24 40.49 -4.14 14.23
C SER A 24 41.61 -4.84 14.98
N ILE A 25 41.66 -4.69 16.31
CA ILE A 25 42.65 -5.35 17.17
C ILE A 25 42.44 -6.88 17.13
N ALA A 26 41.20 -7.35 17.29
CA ALA A 26 40.90 -8.78 17.27
C ALA A 26 41.22 -9.45 15.92
N LEU A 27 40.91 -8.78 14.80
CA LEU A 27 41.25 -9.29 13.46
C LEU A 27 42.77 -9.24 13.20
N SER A 28 43.46 -8.19 13.67
CA SER A 28 44.92 -8.09 13.53
C SER A 28 45.65 -9.13 14.38
N ALA A 29 45.11 -9.50 15.54
CA ALA A 29 45.68 -10.56 16.39
C ALA A 29 45.79 -11.90 15.64
N LEU A 30 44.89 -12.18 14.69
CA LEU A 30 44.92 -13.39 13.88
C LEU A 30 46.18 -13.49 13.00
N LEU A 31 46.85 -12.38 12.68
CA LEU A 31 48.10 -12.37 11.92
C LEU A 31 49.26 -13.03 12.69
N PHE A 32 49.17 -13.07 14.02
CA PHE A 32 50.22 -13.61 14.89
C PHE A 32 49.99 -15.09 15.25
N HIS A 33 48.86 -15.69 14.84
CA HIS A 33 48.53 -17.07 15.14
C HIS A 33 48.59 -17.96 13.90
N HIS A 34 49.20 -19.14 14.03
CA HIS A 34 49.33 -20.12 12.96
C HIS A 34 48.52 -21.36 13.33
N ASN A 35 47.30 -21.47 12.80
CA ASN A 35 46.40 -22.60 13.04
C ASN A 35 45.53 -22.89 11.81
N LEU A 36 44.67 -23.92 11.90
CA LEU A 36 43.77 -24.33 10.82
C LEU A 36 42.86 -23.18 10.35
N LEU A 37 42.40 -22.34 11.28
CA LEU A 37 41.54 -21.20 10.97
C LEU A 37 42.31 -20.13 10.18
N THR A 38 43.50 -19.72 10.62
CA THR A 38 44.28 -18.69 9.92
C THR A 38 44.76 -19.18 8.57
N LEU A 39 45.06 -20.47 8.42
CA LEU A 39 45.35 -21.08 7.13
C LEU A 39 44.14 -21.04 6.18
N ALA A 40 42.95 -21.38 6.66
CA ALA A 40 41.70 -21.33 5.88
C ALA A 40 41.33 -19.91 5.45
N LEU A 41 41.71 -18.90 6.24
CA LEU A 41 41.43 -17.50 5.95
C LEU A 41 42.43 -16.84 5.00
N ARG A 42 43.67 -17.34 4.87
CA ARG A 42 44.74 -16.74 4.04
C ARG A 42 44.27 -16.36 2.63
N PRO A 43 43.54 -17.20 1.86
CA PRO A 43 43.09 -16.84 0.52
C PRO A 43 42.07 -15.69 0.51
N GLN A 44 41.41 -15.44 1.64
CA GLN A 44 40.31 -14.47 1.77
C GLN A 44 40.72 -13.21 2.56
N TRP A 45 42.00 -13.07 2.92
CA TRP A 45 42.54 -11.89 3.62
C TRP A 45 42.28 -10.58 2.90
N ARG A 46 42.34 -10.59 1.56
CA ARG A 46 41.99 -9.42 0.75
C ARG A 46 40.60 -8.91 1.10
N MET A 47 39.61 -9.79 1.27
CA MET A 47 38.24 -9.41 1.60
C MET A 47 38.15 -8.77 3.00
N ILE A 48 38.89 -9.29 3.98
CA ILE A 48 38.92 -8.72 5.33
C ILE A 48 39.56 -7.33 5.33
N VAL A 49 40.66 -7.15 4.61
CA VAL A 49 41.30 -5.84 4.46
C VAL A 49 40.35 -4.84 3.79
N ILE A 50 39.61 -5.26 2.76
CA ILE A 50 38.58 -4.42 2.13
C ILE A 50 37.48 -4.06 3.13
N LEU A 51 36.97 -5.02 3.90
CA LEU A 51 35.93 -4.78 4.91
C LEU A 51 36.38 -3.79 5.98
N VAL A 52 37.58 -3.98 6.54
CA VAL A 52 38.14 -3.10 7.57
C VAL A 52 38.46 -1.72 6.98
N GLY A 53 39.02 -1.65 5.78
CA GLY A 53 39.35 -0.39 5.10
C GLY A 53 38.12 0.44 4.75
N CYS A 54 37.11 -0.17 4.12
CA CYS A 54 35.84 0.52 3.85
C CYS A 54 35.10 0.85 5.16
N GLY A 55 35.12 -0.05 6.15
CA GLY A 55 34.54 0.19 7.47
C GLY A 55 35.19 1.37 8.20
N PHE A 56 36.50 1.55 8.07
CA PHE A 56 37.22 2.71 8.59
C PHE A 56 36.75 4.01 7.92
N LEU A 57 36.57 4.02 6.60
CA LEU A 57 36.03 5.20 5.89
C LEU A 57 34.61 5.55 6.35
N VAL A 58 33.75 4.54 6.56
CA VAL A 58 32.39 4.74 7.09
C VAL A 58 32.44 5.26 8.52
N LEU A 59 33.33 4.74 9.36
CA LEU A 59 33.57 5.25 10.71
C LEU A 59 33.99 6.73 10.65
N CYS A 60 34.95 7.09 9.80
CA CYS A 60 35.39 8.49 9.65
C CYS A 60 34.25 9.42 9.24
N LEU A 61 33.37 8.98 8.34
CA LEU A 61 32.17 9.73 7.96
C LEU A 61 31.24 9.95 9.15
N GLY A 62 30.98 8.91 9.95
CA GLY A 62 30.13 9.03 11.13
C GLY A 62 30.77 9.80 12.29
N VAL A 63 32.09 9.72 12.47
CA VAL A 63 32.84 10.56 13.42
C VAL A 63 32.76 12.03 13.01
N TYR A 64 32.91 12.31 11.71
CA TYR A 64 32.73 13.66 11.18
C TYR A 64 31.31 14.18 11.46
N ASP A 65 30.29 13.35 11.29
CA ASP A 65 28.90 13.71 11.63
C ASP A 65 28.71 13.96 13.13
N ASP A 66 29.20 13.06 13.99
CA ASP A 66 29.08 13.19 15.45
C ASP A 66 29.75 14.48 15.98
N LEU A 67 30.84 14.93 15.33
CA LEU A 67 31.60 16.11 15.74
C LEU A 67 31.12 17.42 15.10
N ARG A 68 30.75 17.41 13.82
CA ARG A 68 30.45 18.63 13.04
C ARG A 68 29.02 18.74 12.55
N GLY A 69 28.22 17.67 12.61
CA GLY A 69 26.86 17.62 12.10
C GLY A 69 26.81 17.69 10.57
N ALA A 70 26.88 16.55 9.91
CA ALA A 70 26.72 16.42 8.47
C ALA A 70 25.24 16.41 8.07
N GLY A 71 24.90 17.15 7.02
CA GLY A 71 23.57 17.07 6.41
C GLY A 71 23.32 15.67 5.81
N ALA A 72 22.06 15.27 5.71
CA ALA A 72 21.65 13.98 5.16
C ALA A 72 22.25 13.69 3.76
N THR A 73 22.36 14.71 2.91
CA THR A 73 22.97 14.62 1.58
C THR A 73 24.46 14.22 1.65
N VAL A 74 25.23 14.79 2.58
CA VAL A 74 26.66 14.49 2.73
C VAL A 74 26.85 13.05 3.18
N LYS A 75 26.03 12.58 4.14
CA LYS A 75 26.07 11.18 4.59
C LYS A 75 25.73 10.23 3.44
N PHE A 76 24.68 10.53 2.69
CA PHE A 76 24.24 9.70 1.57
C PHE A 76 25.32 9.61 0.46
N LEU A 77 25.87 10.75 0.04
CA LEU A 77 26.93 10.77 -0.99
C LEU A 77 28.21 10.09 -0.51
N GLY A 78 28.61 10.31 0.75
CA GLY A 78 29.77 9.65 1.35
C GLY A 78 29.60 8.12 1.40
N LEU A 79 28.46 7.64 1.88
CA LEU A 79 28.13 6.22 1.90
C LEU A 79 28.06 5.64 0.48
N ALA A 80 27.49 6.37 -0.48
CA ALA A 80 27.43 5.93 -1.87
C ALA A 80 28.84 5.79 -2.48
N ALA A 81 29.74 6.76 -2.24
CA ALA A 81 31.13 6.70 -2.70
C ALA A 81 31.88 5.51 -2.08
N ILE A 82 31.77 5.30 -0.76
CA ILE A 82 32.43 4.19 -0.07
C ILE A 82 31.85 2.85 -0.53
N THR A 83 30.54 2.77 -0.77
CA THR A 83 29.88 1.57 -1.31
C THR A 83 30.32 1.27 -2.75
N THR A 84 30.55 2.31 -3.56
CA THR A 84 31.11 2.17 -4.90
C THR A 84 32.51 1.57 -4.86
N LEU A 85 33.36 2.07 -3.96
CA LEU A 85 34.68 1.50 -3.71
C LEU A 85 34.57 0.02 -3.28
N PHE A 86 33.69 -0.29 -2.32
CA PHE A 86 33.45 -1.66 -1.87
C PHE A 86 33.01 -2.58 -3.02
N TYR A 87 32.12 -2.12 -3.90
CA TYR A 87 31.65 -2.85 -5.08
C TYR A 87 32.80 -3.16 -6.05
N VAL A 88 33.59 -2.13 -6.42
CA VAL A 88 34.73 -2.27 -7.37
C VAL A 88 35.79 -3.21 -6.81
N LEU A 89 36.01 -3.20 -5.49
CA LEU A 89 36.99 -4.06 -4.83
C LEU A 89 36.52 -5.52 -4.66
N GLY A 90 35.25 -5.84 -4.96
CA GLY A 90 34.72 -7.21 -5.02
C GLY A 90 33.53 -7.50 -4.10
N GLY A 91 33.12 -6.52 -3.28
CA GLY A 91 31.96 -6.59 -2.40
C GLY A 91 30.64 -6.40 -3.13
N ARG A 92 30.38 -7.21 -4.17
CA ARG A 92 29.28 -7.01 -5.12
C ARG A 92 28.20 -8.08 -5.06
N ILE A 93 26.95 -7.65 -5.22
CA ILE A 93 25.82 -8.53 -5.52
C ILE A 93 25.77 -8.71 -7.05
N SER A 94 26.19 -9.88 -7.53
CA SER A 94 26.29 -10.17 -8.99
C SER A 94 25.10 -10.95 -9.54
N GLY A 95 24.15 -11.30 -8.67
CA GLY A 95 23.01 -12.13 -8.99
C GLY A 95 22.29 -12.56 -7.73
N LEU A 96 21.07 -13.05 -7.91
CA LEU A 96 20.25 -13.61 -6.85
C LEU A 96 19.73 -14.95 -7.31
N SER A 97 19.66 -15.92 -6.41
CA SER A 97 18.90 -17.13 -6.69
C SER A 97 17.46 -16.85 -6.29
N ILE A 98 16.52 -16.98 -7.22
CA ILE A 98 15.08 -16.68 -7.03
C ILE A 98 14.32 -18.00 -6.83
N PRO A 99 13.34 -18.06 -5.89
CA PRO A 99 12.56 -19.27 -5.71
C PRO A 99 11.85 -19.66 -7.00
N PHE A 100 11.80 -20.95 -7.34
CA PHE A 100 11.16 -21.49 -8.56
C PHE A 100 11.81 -21.10 -9.90
N VAL A 101 12.64 -20.05 -9.96
CA VAL A 101 13.30 -19.58 -11.20
C VAL A 101 14.77 -20.03 -11.27
N GLY A 102 15.46 -20.12 -10.14
CA GLY A 102 16.88 -20.49 -10.08
C GLY A 102 17.82 -19.29 -10.01
N ALA A 103 19.11 -19.51 -10.30
CA ALA A 103 20.14 -18.49 -10.22
C ALA A 103 20.04 -17.48 -11.37
N VAL A 104 19.74 -16.22 -11.05
CA VAL A 104 19.68 -15.11 -11.99
C VAL A 104 20.91 -14.24 -11.80
N SER A 105 21.74 -14.13 -12.83
CA SER A 105 22.86 -13.19 -12.85
C SER A 105 22.35 -11.80 -13.23
N PHE A 106 22.93 -10.76 -12.61
CA PHE A 106 22.58 -9.38 -12.89
C PHE A 106 23.58 -8.76 -13.87
N PRO A 107 23.10 -7.94 -14.83
CA PRO A 107 23.98 -7.02 -15.55
C PRO A 107 24.78 -6.15 -14.58
N PRO A 108 26.02 -5.73 -14.90
CA PRO A 108 26.88 -4.98 -13.98
C PRO A 108 26.20 -3.76 -13.37
N VAL A 109 25.44 -3.00 -14.17
CA VAL A 109 24.68 -1.83 -13.72
C VAL A 109 23.62 -2.21 -12.70
N VAL A 110 22.86 -3.27 -12.94
CA VAL A 110 21.83 -3.75 -12.00
C VAL A 110 22.47 -4.26 -10.71
N GLY A 111 23.54 -5.05 -10.81
CA GLY A 111 24.28 -5.53 -9.65
C GLY A 111 24.88 -4.39 -8.81
N TYR A 112 25.38 -3.33 -9.46
CA TYR A 112 25.84 -2.12 -8.78
C TYR A 112 24.70 -1.40 -8.06
N LEU A 113 23.57 -1.15 -8.72
CA LEU A 113 22.42 -0.49 -8.11
C LEU A 113 21.86 -1.29 -6.93
N VAL A 114 21.74 -2.61 -7.07
CA VAL A 114 21.27 -3.49 -5.98
C VAL A 114 22.25 -3.47 -4.81
N THR A 115 23.56 -3.51 -5.08
CA THR A 115 24.58 -3.40 -4.01
C THR A 115 24.51 -2.05 -3.31
N LEU A 116 24.34 -0.96 -4.08
CA LEU A 116 24.24 0.40 -3.57
C LEU A 116 23.03 0.55 -2.64
N VAL A 117 21.85 0.15 -3.13
CA VAL A 117 20.61 0.20 -2.36
C VAL A 117 20.70 -0.68 -1.11
N TRP A 118 21.28 -1.88 -1.23
CA TRP A 118 21.42 -2.80 -0.10
C TRP A 118 22.34 -2.24 0.98
N VAL A 119 23.58 -1.87 0.63
CA VAL A 119 24.57 -1.42 1.60
C VAL A 119 24.16 -0.09 2.22
N VAL A 120 23.78 0.91 1.41
CA VAL A 120 23.35 2.22 1.92
C VAL A 120 22.05 2.09 2.72
N GLY A 121 21.10 1.29 2.23
CA GLY A 121 19.80 1.07 2.87
C GLY A 121 19.93 0.42 4.25
N ILE A 122 20.64 -0.70 4.36
CA ILE A 122 20.86 -1.39 5.65
C ILE A 122 21.69 -0.50 6.60
N THR A 123 22.72 0.17 6.10
CA THR A 123 23.54 1.08 6.91
C THR A 123 22.70 2.20 7.52
N ASN A 124 21.86 2.85 6.70
CA ASN A 124 20.98 3.91 7.15
C ASN A 124 19.86 3.39 8.06
N ALA A 125 19.37 2.16 7.84
CA ALA A 125 18.37 1.54 8.68
C ALA A 125 18.86 1.33 10.12
N PHE A 126 20.12 0.93 10.30
CA PHE A 126 20.75 0.84 11.63
C PHE A 126 20.96 2.22 12.28
N ASN A 127 21.30 3.24 11.49
CA ASN A 127 21.39 4.62 11.99
C ASN A 127 20.04 5.17 12.46
N LEU A 128 18.95 4.87 11.75
CA LEU A 128 17.60 5.34 12.12
C LEU A 128 17.06 4.71 13.41
N ILE A 129 17.40 3.45 13.70
CA ILE A 129 16.97 2.79 14.94
C ILE A 129 17.84 3.14 16.16
N ASP A 130 18.94 3.88 16.00
CA ASP A 130 19.84 4.34 17.08
C ASP A 130 19.27 5.57 17.84
N GLY A 131 17.95 5.57 18.08
CA GLY A 131 17.25 6.62 18.84
C GLY A 131 17.08 6.30 20.32
N VAL A 132 17.42 5.09 20.75
CA VAL A 132 17.15 4.55 22.09
C VAL A 132 18.35 3.74 22.60
N ASP A 133 18.79 4.00 23.84
CA ASP A 133 19.88 3.27 24.52
C ASP A 133 19.81 1.75 24.31
N GLY A 134 20.86 1.19 23.72
CA GLY A 134 20.99 -0.24 23.50
C GLY A 134 20.28 -0.76 22.25
N LEU A 135 19.27 -0.08 21.70
CA LEU A 135 18.41 -0.64 20.66
C LEU A 135 19.18 -1.06 19.40
N ALA A 136 19.93 -0.13 18.79
CA ALA A 136 20.72 -0.40 17.59
C ALA A 136 21.83 -1.42 17.85
N THR A 137 22.58 -1.24 18.94
CA THR A 137 23.67 -2.15 19.34
C THR A 137 23.16 -3.59 19.55
N GLY A 138 22.05 -3.77 20.26
CA GLY A 138 21.49 -5.09 20.52
C GLY A 138 20.83 -5.72 19.30
N SER A 139 20.12 -4.95 18.48
CA SER A 139 19.61 -5.45 17.19
C SER A 139 20.76 -5.91 16.27
N ALA A 140 21.85 -5.15 16.24
CA ALA A 140 23.07 -5.51 15.53
C ALA A 140 23.71 -6.78 16.10
N LEU A 141 23.73 -6.97 17.43
CA LEU A 141 24.24 -8.17 18.07
C LEU A 141 23.45 -9.42 17.68
N PHE A 142 22.12 -9.35 17.65
CA PHE A 142 21.29 -10.47 17.17
C PHE A 142 21.51 -10.74 15.67
N SER A 143 21.64 -9.68 14.87
CA SER A 143 21.93 -9.79 13.43
C SER A 143 23.29 -10.46 13.18
N SER A 144 24.34 -10.03 13.89
CA SER A 144 25.68 -10.60 13.77
C SER A 144 25.72 -12.04 14.27
N LEU A 145 24.98 -12.35 15.34
CA LEU A 145 24.89 -13.72 15.88
C LEU A 145 24.22 -14.66 14.88
N LEU A 146 23.14 -14.23 14.23
CA LEU A 146 22.52 -15.02 13.17
C LEU A 146 23.49 -15.25 12.01
N LEU A 147 24.12 -14.20 11.49
CA LEU A 147 25.10 -14.31 10.40
C LEU A 147 26.27 -15.22 10.79
N LEU A 148 26.75 -15.15 12.03
CA LEU A 148 27.77 -16.03 12.59
C LEU A 148 27.33 -17.50 12.55
N ILE A 149 26.18 -17.83 13.12
CA ILE A 149 25.73 -19.22 13.21
C ILE A 149 25.50 -19.79 11.80
N VAL A 150 24.85 -19.02 10.94
CA VAL A 150 24.58 -19.42 9.54
C VAL A 150 25.87 -19.61 8.76
N SER A 151 26.86 -18.73 8.94
CA SER A 151 28.15 -18.83 8.28
C SER A 151 28.96 -20.03 8.77
N LEU A 152 28.87 -20.39 10.05
CA LEU A 152 29.46 -21.62 10.57
C LEU A 152 28.83 -22.87 9.91
N ILE A 153 27.50 -22.90 9.78
CA ILE A 153 26.79 -24.02 9.13
C ILE A 153 27.16 -24.14 7.64
N GLN A 154 27.33 -23.02 6.96
CA GLN A 154 27.63 -22.98 5.52
C GLN A 154 29.13 -22.99 5.17
N GLY A 155 30.01 -23.08 6.16
CA GLY A 155 31.45 -23.07 5.93
C GLY A 155 31.95 -21.75 5.32
N ARG A 156 31.49 -20.60 5.83
CA ARG A 156 31.88 -19.25 5.39
C ARG A 156 32.84 -18.62 6.40
N PRO A 157 34.15 -18.92 6.34
CA PRO A 157 35.08 -18.58 7.41
C PRO A 157 35.24 -17.07 7.62
N VAL A 158 35.27 -16.26 6.56
CA VAL A 158 35.34 -14.79 6.71
C VAL A 158 34.13 -14.24 7.46
N VAL A 159 32.92 -14.66 7.08
CA VAL A 159 31.69 -14.16 7.71
C VAL A 159 31.61 -14.64 9.16
N ALA A 160 32.00 -15.89 9.43
CA ALA A 160 32.03 -16.44 10.78
C ALA A 160 33.01 -15.69 11.67
N VAL A 161 34.24 -15.45 11.21
CA VAL A 161 35.28 -14.81 12.04
C VAL A 161 34.97 -13.34 12.29
N VAL A 162 34.63 -12.58 11.24
CA VAL A 162 34.29 -11.16 11.39
C VAL A 162 32.98 -11.02 12.17
N GLY A 163 32.01 -11.91 11.96
CA GLY A 163 30.76 -11.95 12.72
C GLY A 163 30.98 -12.24 14.20
N LEU A 164 31.84 -13.21 14.55
CA LEU A 164 32.20 -13.52 15.93
C LEU A 164 32.88 -12.35 16.63
N VAL A 165 33.84 -11.71 15.96
CA VAL A 165 34.54 -10.54 16.47
C VAL A 165 33.57 -9.38 16.68
N LEU A 166 32.66 -9.14 15.73
CA LEU A 166 31.64 -8.11 15.84
C LEU A 166 30.66 -8.41 16.98
N CYS A 167 30.21 -9.65 17.16
CA CYS A 167 29.40 -10.07 18.30
C CYS A 167 30.09 -9.75 19.63
N GLY A 168 31.37 -10.08 19.77
CA GLY A 168 32.15 -9.79 20.98
C GLY A 168 32.27 -8.29 21.27
N ALA A 169 32.58 -7.50 20.24
CA ALA A 169 32.68 -6.04 20.35
C ALA A 169 31.32 -5.40 20.71
N LEU A 170 30.23 -5.84 20.07
CA LEU A 170 28.88 -5.35 20.35
C LEU A 170 28.40 -5.77 21.74
N ALA A 171 28.63 -7.00 22.17
CA ALA A 171 28.27 -7.47 23.51
C ALA A 171 29.02 -6.69 24.61
N GLY A 172 30.33 -6.45 24.41
CA GLY A 172 31.13 -5.62 25.30
C GLY A 172 30.64 -4.18 25.36
N PHE A 173 30.38 -3.56 24.21
CA PHE A 173 29.86 -2.20 24.13
C PHE A 173 28.45 -2.06 24.72
N LEU A 174 27.59 -3.06 24.51
CA LEU A 174 26.20 -3.05 24.99
C LEU A 174 26.13 -2.93 26.51
N ARG A 175 27.10 -3.46 27.26
CA ARG A 175 27.16 -3.27 28.72
C ARG A 175 27.16 -1.80 29.15
N TYR A 176 27.76 -0.92 28.33
CA TYR A 176 27.88 0.52 28.58
C TYR A 176 26.79 1.33 27.88
N ASN A 177 26.22 0.79 26.80
CA ASN A 177 25.18 1.43 25.99
C ASN A 177 23.75 1.06 26.42
N PHE A 178 23.57 0.01 27.24
CA PHE A 178 22.25 -0.39 27.75
C PHE A 178 21.69 0.62 28.76
N ASN A 179 20.37 0.82 28.76
CA ASN A 179 19.72 1.88 29.52
C ASN A 179 19.91 1.76 31.06
N PRO A 180 20.39 2.81 31.76
CA PRO A 180 20.81 4.12 31.24
C PRO A 180 22.21 4.09 30.62
N ALA A 181 22.33 4.60 29.38
CA ALA A 181 23.60 4.58 28.66
C ALA A 181 24.66 5.51 29.28
N SER A 182 25.88 5.00 29.41
CA SER A 182 27.08 5.75 29.79
C SER A 182 27.86 6.28 28.58
N ILE A 183 27.62 5.72 27.39
CA ILE A 183 28.14 6.18 26.11
C ILE A 183 27.14 5.82 25.00
N PHE A 184 26.93 6.74 24.06
CA PHE A 184 26.11 6.51 22.89
C PHE A 184 26.91 5.90 21.74
N LEU A 185 26.24 5.05 20.96
CA LEU A 185 26.80 4.46 19.75
C LEU A 185 27.21 5.56 18.75
N GLY A 186 26.31 6.52 18.52
CA GLY A 186 26.53 7.67 17.66
C GLY A 186 26.45 7.31 16.18
N ASP A 187 26.53 8.32 15.32
CA ASP A 187 26.55 8.11 13.86
C ASP A 187 27.81 7.35 13.44
N SER A 188 28.94 7.58 14.12
CA SER A 188 30.16 6.79 13.97
C SER A 188 29.92 5.28 14.13
N GLY A 189 29.19 4.87 15.16
CA GLY A 189 28.95 3.46 15.44
C GLY A 189 27.85 2.85 14.60
N SER A 190 26.72 3.52 14.48
CA SER A 190 25.55 2.98 13.78
C SER A 190 25.81 2.83 12.27
N LEU A 191 26.51 3.79 11.64
CA LEU A 191 26.93 3.66 10.24
C LEU A 191 27.96 2.55 10.07
N PHE A 192 28.99 2.49 10.93
CA PHE A 192 30.02 1.45 10.84
C PHE A 192 29.43 0.05 10.98
N VAL A 193 28.64 -0.19 12.02
CA VAL A 193 28.02 -1.49 12.32
C VAL A 193 27.05 -1.89 11.21
N GLY A 194 26.21 -0.96 10.74
CA GLY A 194 25.29 -1.20 9.64
C GLY A 194 26.01 -1.57 8.34
N PHE A 195 27.11 -0.87 8.01
CA PHE A 195 27.94 -1.19 6.85
C PHE A 195 28.54 -2.59 6.95
N VAL A 196 29.17 -2.93 8.09
CA VAL A 196 29.80 -4.24 8.28
C VAL A 196 28.75 -5.35 8.17
N LEU A 197 27.59 -5.20 8.80
CA LEU A 197 26.50 -6.19 8.70
C LEU A 197 25.99 -6.35 7.26
N ALA A 198 25.78 -5.25 6.54
CA ALA A 198 25.38 -5.29 5.14
C ALA A 198 26.43 -6.01 4.28
N ALA A 199 27.70 -5.69 4.46
CA ALA A 199 28.82 -6.29 3.75
C ALA A 199 28.99 -7.79 4.06
N LEU A 200 28.86 -8.19 5.34
CA LEU A 200 28.88 -9.59 5.76
C LEU A 200 27.71 -10.39 5.18
N SER A 201 26.52 -9.80 5.10
CA SER A 201 25.35 -10.46 4.50
C SER A 201 25.55 -10.74 3.00
N ILE A 202 26.19 -9.82 2.27
CA ILE A 202 26.55 -10.02 0.85
C ILE A 202 27.52 -11.19 0.72
N GLN A 203 28.58 -11.22 1.55
CA GLN A 203 29.57 -12.30 1.52
C GLN A 203 28.98 -13.66 1.93
N GLY A 204 28.07 -13.68 2.89
CA GLY A 204 27.38 -14.90 3.34
C GLY A 204 26.45 -15.47 2.28
N ALA A 205 25.83 -14.62 1.46
CA ALA A 205 24.89 -15.02 0.42
C ALA A 205 25.55 -15.57 -0.86
N GLN A 206 26.83 -15.26 -1.12
CA GLN A 206 27.50 -15.68 -2.37
C GLN A 206 27.50 -17.20 -2.51
N LYS A 207 26.99 -17.81 -3.58
CA LYS A 207 26.92 -19.28 -3.76
C LYS A 207 26.05 -20.03 -2.71
N ALA A 208 25.26 -19.33 -1.93
CA ALA A 208 24.28 -19.97 -1.06
C ALA A 208 23.02 -20.36 -1.85
N THR A 209 22.20 -21.24 -1.27
CA THR A 209 20.86 -21.51 -1.82
C THR A 209 20.04 -20.22 -1.83
N THR A 210 19.04 -20.13 -2.72
CA THR A 210 18.08 -19.01 -2.72
C THR A 210 17.54 -18.69 -1.33
N ALA A 211 17.13 -19.75 -0.61
CA ALA A 211 16.51 -19.65 0.68
C ALA A 211 17.42 -18.90 1.66
N VAL A 212 18.68 -19.30 1.71
CA VAL A 212 19.70 -18.64 2.52
C VAL A 212 19.99 -17.22 2.04
N ALA A 213 20.27 -17.06 0.73
CA ALA A 213 20.83 -15.83 0.17
C ALA A 213 19.88 -14.63 0.33
N VAL A 214 18.57 -14.90 0.37
CA VAL A 214 17.52 -13.87 0.47
C VAL A 214 16.90 -13.83 1.85
N ALA A 215 16.48 -14.97 2.40
CA ALA A 215 15.72 -14.97 3.66
C ALA A 215 16.58 -14.54 4.84
N ILE A 216 17.84 -15.01 4.91
CA ILE A 216 18.66 -14.77 6.10
C ILE A 216 18.99 -13.30 6.27
N PRO A 217 19.49 -12.56 5.26
CA PRO A 217 19.73 -11.13 5.42
C PRO A 217 18.45 -10.34 5.73
N LEU A 218 17.32 -10.66 5.08
CA LEU A 218 16.05 -9.98 5.34
C LEU A 218 15.55 -10.21 6.78
N LEU A 219 15.70 -11.42 7.30
CA LEU A 219 15.28 -11.78 8.65
C LEU A 219 16.26 -11.28 9.72
N ALA A 220 17.57 -11.30 9.45
CA ALA A 220 18.58 -10.73 10.35
C ALA A 220 18.29 -9.25 10.61
N PHE A 221 17.98 -8.52 9.53
CA PHE A 221 17.75 -7.08 9.57
C PHE A 221 16.27 -6.71 9.64
N ALA A 222 15.38 -7.67 9.97
CA ALA A 222 13.94 -7.47 9.90
C ALA A 222 13.48 -6.25 10.72
N LEU A 223 14.00 -6.07 11.94
CA LEU A 223 13.67 -4.91 12.77
C LEU A 223 14.02 -3.58 12.07
N PRO A 224 15.30 -3.28 11.73
CA PRO A 224 15.65 -2.02 11.07
C PRO A 224 15.01 -1.85 9.68
N VAL A 225 14.87 -2.93 8.91
CA VAL A 225 14.25 -2.90 7.57
C VAL A 225 12.77 -2.57 7.67
N VAL A 226 12.03 -3.19 8.59
CA VAL A 226 10.60 -2.92 8.79
C VAL A 226 10.41 -1.50 9.33
N ASP A 227 11.21 -1.07 10.30
CA ASP A 227 11.11 0.28 10.87
C ASP A 227 11.34 1.38 9.81
N THR A 228 12.38 1.20 8.99
CA THR A 228 12.70 2.12 7.88
C THR A 228 11.64 2.05 6.77
N GLY A 229 11.21 0.85 6.40
CA GLY A 229 10.19 0.63 5.36
C GLY A 229 8.85 1.25 5.72
N VAL A 230 8.39 1.09 6.96
CA VAL A 230 7.16 1.72 7.47
C VAL A 230 7.28 3.24 7.45
N THR A 231 8.42 3.78 7.86
CA THR A 231 8.69 5.22 7.83
C THR A 231 8.63 5.78 6.40
N ILE A 232 9.26 5.11 5.44
CA ILE A 232 9.23 5.49 4.02
C ILE A 232 7.80 5.41 3.48
N ALA A 233 7.08 4.31 3.74
CA ALA A 233 5.72 4.10 3.27
C ALA A 233 4.75 5.18 3.81
N ARG A 234 4.80 5.46 5.12
CA ARG A 234 3.99 6.53 5.75
C ARG A 234 4.24 7.88 5.08
N ARG A 235 5.50 8.23 4.82
CA ARG A 235 5.86 9.52 4.22
C ARG A 235 5.41 9.64 2.78
N PHE A 236 5.60 8.57 2.01
CA PHE A 236 5.17 8.52 0.62
C PHE A 236 3.66 8.74 0.52
N VAL A 237 2.89 8.06 1.37
CA VAL A 237 1.43 8.24 1.50
C VAL A 237 1.05 9.69 1.83
N ASN A 238 1.80 10.32 2.75
CA ASN A 238 1.50 11.67 3.23
C ASN A 238 2.10 12.81 2.37
N GLY A 239 2.72 12.49 1.22
CA GLY A 239 3.41 13.48 0.38
C GLY A 239 4.58 14.19 1.09
N LYS A 240 5.09 13.63 2.20
CA LYS A 240 6.20 14.21 2.96
C LYS A 240 7.53 13.81 2.31
N PRO A 241 8.57 14.68 2.33
CA PRO A 241 9.88 14.33 1.80
C PRO A 241 10.46 13.09 2.50
N ILE A 242 10.78 12.05 1.71
CA ILE A 242 11.26 10.76 2.23
C ILE A 242 12.58 10.92 3.02
N PHE A 243 13.44 11.85 2.61
CA PHE A 243 14.81 12.02 3.12
C PHE A 243 15.00 12.98 4.32
N LYS A 244 13.92 13.52 4.92
CA LYS A 244 14.04 14.34 6.14
C LYS A 244 14.16 13.47 7.41
N GLY A 245 14.64 13.98 8.55
CA GLY A 245 14.60 13.19 9.81
C GLY A 245 13.16 12.92 10.26
N ASP A 246 12.88 11.75 10.85
CA ASP A 246 11.56 11.38 11.40
C ASP A 246 11.62 11.15 12.92
N ARG A 247 10.48 11.27 13.59
CA ARG A 247 10.29 10.98 15.02
C ARG A 247 9.25 9.88 15.27
N GLU A 248 8.75 9.26 14.21
CA GLU A 248 7.68 8.25 14.29
C GLU A 248 8.21 6.85 13.91
N HIS A 249 9.33 6.47 14.51
CA HIS A 249 9.85 5.10 14.45
C HIS A 249 9.09 4.21 15.45
N ILE A 250 9.15 2.89 15.25
CA ILE A 250 8.43 1.88 16.06
C ILE A 250 8.73 2.06 17.55
N HIS A 251 9.99 2.34 17.90
CA HIS A 251 10.39 2.55 19.29
C HIS A 251 9.77 3.81 19.90
N HIS A 252 9.63 4.90 19.13
CA HIS A 252 8.94 6.11 19.59
C HIS A 252 7.44 5.87 19.79
N MET A 253 6.80 5.08 18.93
CA MET A 253 5.38 4.72 19.09
C MET A 253 5.14 3.89 20.36
N LEU A 254 6.03 2.96 20.67
CA LEU A 254 5.94 2.17 21.92
C LEU A 254 6.17 3.04 23.16
N LEU A 255 7.14 3.96 23.12
CA LEU A 255 7.37 4.94 24.19
C LEU A 255 6.16 5.87 24.38
N ALA A 256 5.54 6.35 23.29
CA ALA A 256 4.35 7.20 23.33
C ALA A 256 3.13 6.50 23.97
N ARG A 257 3.09 5.16 23.97
CA ARG A 257 2.10 4.34 24.68
C ARG A 257 2.40 4.17 26.18
N GLY A 258 3.38 4.90 26.71
CA GLY A 258 3.77 4.86 28.12
C GLY A 258 4.69 3.69 28.50
N TRP A 259 5.29 3.00 27.53
CA TRP A 259 6.25 1.94 27.84
C TRP A 259 7.57 2.54 28.28
N SER A 260 8.24 1.88 29.24
CA SER A 260 9.60 2.28 29.62
C SER A 260 10.60 1.92 28.53
N GLN A 261 11.67 2.71 28.41
CA GLN A 261 12.74 2.50 27.43
C GLN A 261 13.31 1.08 27.47
N ARG A 262 13.59 0.56 28.67
CA ARG A 262 14.05 -0.82 28.88
C ARG A 262 13.07 -1.85 28.33
N ARG A 263 11.76 -1.66 28.57
CA ARG A 263 10.73 -2.59 28.09
C ARG A 263 10.66 -2.61 26.57
N VAL A 264 10.73 -1.43 25.93
CA VAL A 264 10.75 -1.31 24.47
C VAL A 264 11.94 -2.08 23.90
N VAL A 265 13.15 -1.82 24.40
CA VAL A 265 14.37 -2.47 23.93
C VAL A 265 14.31 -3.99 24.09
N LEU A 266 13.91 -4.50 25.25
CA LEU A 266 13.81 -5.95 25.51
C LEU A 266 12.78 -6.64 24.60
N VAL A 267 11.65 -6.00 24.31
CA VAL A 267 10.66 -6.56 23.38
C VAL A 267 11.21 -6.59 21.96
N LEU A 268 11.87 -5.51 21.51
CA LEU A 268 12.47 -5.46 20.17
C LEU A 268 13.68 -6.41 20.02
N TYR A 269 14.38 -6.72 21.10
CA TYR A 269 15.35 -7.83 21.15
C TYR A 269 14.66 -9.18 20.99
N GLY A 270 13.55 -9.41 21.69
CA GLY A 270 12.74 -10.62 21.52
C GLY A 270 12.26 -10.80 20.08
N VAL A 271 11.83 -9.72 19.42
CA VAL A 271 11.46 -9.72 17.99
C VAL A 271 12.67 -10.06 17.11
N SER A 272 13.83 -9.45 17.35
CA SER A 272 15.06 -9.75 16.60
C SER A 272 15.50 -11.21 16.78
N ALA A 273 15.42 -11.74 18.00
CA ALA A 273 15.71 -13.14 18.29
C ALA A 273 14.70 -14.10 17.62
N ALA A 274 13.41 -13.77 17.62
CA ALA A 274 12.38 -14.56 16.96
C ALA A 274 12.60 -14.64 15.45
N PHE A 275 12.93 -13.52 14.79
CA PHE A 275 13.31 -13.52 13.37
C PHE A 275 14.59 -14.32 13.13
N GLY A 276 15.58 -14.24 14.02
CA GLY A 276 16.80 -15.05 13.94
C GLY A 276 16.52 -16.55 14.04
N LEU A 277 15.68 -16.99 14.96
CA LEU A 277 15.26 -18.39 15.10
C LEU A 277 14.48 -18.87 13.86
N LEU A 278 13.55 -18.04 13.38
CA LEU A 278 12.80 -18.31 12.16
C LEU A 278 13.74 -18.43 10.94
N ALA A 279 14.79 -17.61 10.88
CA ALA A 279 15.78 -17.66 9.81
C ALA A 279 16.51 -19.02 9.75
N MET A 280 16.69 -19.69 10.89
CA MET A 280 17.33 -21.01 10.95
C MET A 280 16.56 -22.08 10.18
N LEU A 281 15.23 -21.95 10.06
CA LEU A 281 14.42 -22.88 9.29
C LEU A 281 14.79 -22.87 7.80
N PHE A 282 15.38 -21.79 7.29
CA PHE A 282 15.74 -21.66 5.88
C PHE A 282 17.13 -22.18 5.52
N VAL A 283 17.98 -22.48 6.51
CA VAL A 283 19.37 -22.89 6.26
C VAL A 283 19.45 -24.17 5.42
N ASN A 284 18.53 -25.11 5.65
CA ASN A 284 18.48 -26.40 4.96
C ASN A 284 17.18 -26.62 4.15
N SER A 285 16.35 -25.60 3.99
CA SER A 285 15.03 -25.75 3.34
C SER A 285 15.07 -25.53 1.83
N GLY A 286 14.17 -26.21 1.12
CA GLY A 286 13.92 -25.99 -0.30
C GLY A 286 13.37 -24.60 -0.61
N SER A 287 13.59 -24.13 -1.84
CA SER A 287 13.23 -22.77 -2.28
C SER A 287 11.72 -22.50 -2.23
N GLY A 288 10.87 -23.51 -2.45
CA GLY A 288 9.41 -23.34 -2.47
C GLY A 288 8.78 -23.08 -1.10
N LEU A 289 9.16 -23.86 -0.08
CA LEU A 289 8.75 -23.62 1.32
C LEU A 289 9.19 -22.22 1.77
N THR A 290 10.37 -21.79 1.30
CA THR A 290 10.94 -20.49 1.68
C THR A 290 10.05 -19.32 1.27
N ALA A 291 9.55 -19.33 0.03
CA ALA A 291 8.67 -18.27 -0.45
C ALA A 291 7.36 -18.19 0.34
N VAL A 292 6.74 -19.34 0.64
CA VAL A 292 5.47 -19.39 1.39
C VAL A 292 5.67 -18.88 2.82
N VAL A 293 6.71 -19.33 3.52
CA VAL A 293 6.95 -18.89 4.90
C VAL A 293 7.31 -17.41 4.93
N LEU A 294 8.15 -16.91 4.02
CA LEU A 294 8.43 -15.46 3.92
C LEU A 294 7.17 -14.64 3.65
N PHE A 295 6.25 -15.14 2.82
CA PHE A 295 4.96 -14.49 2.59
C PHE A 295 4.12 -14.43 3.87
N VAL A 296 3.96 -15.56 4.57
CA VAL A 296 3.20 -15.63 5.85
C VAL A 296 3.81 -14.70 6.90
N VAL A 297 5.14 -14.68 7.01
CA VAL A 297 5.86 -13.80 7.92
C VAL A 297 5.68 -12.34 7.53
N GLY A 298 5.75 -12.01 6.25
CA GLY A 298 5.46 -10.68 5.73
C GLY A 298 4.05 -10.20 6.09
N VAL A 299 3.04 -11.06 5.90
CA VAL A 299 1.66 -10.78 6.31
C VAL A 299 1.56 -10.57 7.83
N ALA A 300 2.19 -11.44 8.63
CA ALA A 300 2.20 -11.31 10.08
C ALA A 300 2.84 -9.98 10.55
N VAL A 301 3.93 -9.57 9.92
CA VAL A 301 4.58 -8.27 10.16
C VAL A 301 3.65 -7.12 9.81
N ILE A 302 2.99 -7.16 8.65
CA ILE A 302 2.02 -6.12 8.25
C ILE A 302 0.89 -6.01 9.28
N VAL A 303 0.36 -7.14 9.75
CA VAL A 303 -0.68 -7.16 10.79
C VAL A 303 -0.16 -6.59 12.12
N ALA A 304 1.03 -7.00 12.56
CA ALA A 304 1.64 -6.52 13.81
C ALA A 304 1.92 -5.01 13.75
N VAL A 305 2.47 -4.51 12.65
CA VAL A 305 2.67 -3.08 12.41
C VAL A 305 1.33 -2.34 12.37
N GLY A 306 0.28 -2.93 11.78
CA GLY A 306 -1.07 -2.39 11.80
C GLY A 306 -1.63 -2.20 13.21
N GLN A 307 -1.26 -3.05 14.17
CA GLN A 307 -1.65 -2.89 15.58
C GLN A 307 -0.92 -1.75 16.29
N LEU A 308 0.15 -1.19 15.70
CA LEU A 308 0.82 0.00 16.23
C LEU A 308 -0.02 1.28 16.05
N ARG A 309 -1.17 1.22 15.34
CA ARG A 309 -2.13 2.33 15.15
C ARG A 309 -1.44 3.63 14.72
N TYR A 310 -0.66 3.54 13.65
CA TYR A 310 -0.24 4.74 12.94
C TYR A 310 -1.49 5.43 12.41
N HIS A 311 -1.79 6.64 12.89
CA HIS A 311 -3.00 7.38 12.52
C HIS A 311 -3.16 7.51 11.00
N GLU A 312 -2.04 7.63 10.28
CA GLU A 312 -2.02 7.80 8.83
C GLU A 312 -2.32 6.49 8.09
N VAL A 313 -1.94 5.34 8.67
CA VAL A 313 -2.30 4.03 8.13
C VAL A 313 -3.80 3.75 8.37
N ASP A 314 -4.33 4.18 9.50
CA ASP A 314 -5.75 4.06 9.83
C ASP A 314 -6.62 4.94 8.90
N GLU A 315 -6.20 6.18 8.63
CA GLU A 315 -6.87 7.05 7.65
C GLU A 315 -6.78 6.50 6.23
N LEU A 316 -5.62 6.00 5.80
CA LEU A 316 -5.49 5.40 4.48
C LEU A 316 -6.38 4.16 4.33
N ARG A 317 -6.45 3.31 5.37
CA ARG A 317 -7.34 2.15 5.39
C ARG A 317 -8.80 2.57 5.37
N ALA A 318 -9.17 3.61 6.12
CA ALA A 318 -10.52 4.16 6.10
C ALA A 318 -10.87 4.72 4.72
N SER A 319 -9.96 5.46 4.08
CA SER A 319 -10.12 6.01 2.74
C SER A 319 -10.24 4.91 1.67
N VAL A 320 -9.38 3.89 1.70
CA VAL A 320 -9.46 2.72 0.80
C VAL A 320 -10.78 1.96 1.00
N LYS A 321 -11.21 1.76 2.26
CA LYS A 321 -12.47 1.09 2.58
C LYS A 321 -13.67 1.88 2.04
N ARG A 322 -13.71 3.22 2.25
CA ARG A 322 -14.75 4.12 1.72
C ARG A 322 -14.79 4.08 0.19
N ASN A 323 -13.62 4.20 -0.46
CA ASN A 323 -13.52 4.15 -1.92
C ASN A 323 -13.97 2.80 -2.50
N LEU A 324 -13.65 1.66 -1.85
CA LEU A 324 -14.10 0.34 -2.30
C LEU A 324 -15.60 0.14 -2.10
N SER A 325 -16.16 0.55 -0.95
CA SER A 325 -17.61 0.46 -0.71
C SER A 325 -18.39 1.34 -1.66
N GLU A 326 -17.93 2.57 -1.89
CA GLU A 326 -18.54 3.48 -2.86
C GLU A 326 -18.46 2.92 -4.27
N ARG A 327 -17.30 2.46 -4.73
CA ARG A 327 -17.16 1.85 -6.07
C ARG A 327 -18.07 0.65 -6.27
N ARG A 328 -18.23 -0.21 -5.26
CA ARG A 328 -19.13 -1.36 -5.32
C ARG A 328 -20.59 -0.92 -5.42
N ALA A 329 -21.00 0.09 -4.66
CA ALA A 329 -22.35 0.64 -4.71
C ALA A 329 -22.64 1.30 -6.08
N ARG A 330 -21.70 2.09 -6.61
CA ARG A 330 -21.78 2.70 -7.95
C ARG A 330 -21.90 1.63 -9.04
N ALA A 331 -21.07 0.58 -8.98
CA ALA A 331 -21.11 -0.52 -9.94
C ALA A 331 -22.45 -1.27 -9.91
N ALA A 332 -22.96 -1.59 -8.71
CA ALA A 332 -24.26 -2.21 -8.56
C ALA A 332 -25.40 -1.36 -9.15
N ARG A 333 -25.33 -0.03 -8.96
CA ARG A 333 -26.33 0.90 -9.50
C ARG A 333 -26.22 1.05 -11.03
N ASN A 334 -25.02 1.15 -11.58
CA ASN A 334 -24.84 1.18 -13.04
C ASN A 334 -25.34 -0.12 -13.70
N ILE A 335 -25.24 -1.26 -13.01
CA ILE A 335 -25.82 -2.54 -13.47
C ILE A 335 -27.36 -2.52 -13.42
N SER A 336 -27.99 -1.87 -12.43
CA SER A 336 -29.45 -1.74 -12.39
C SER A 336 -29.96 -0.90 -13.57
N VAL A 337 -29.27 0.20 -13.92
CA VAL A 337 -29.61 1.00 -15.12
C VAL A 337 -29.63 0.13 -16.37
N ARG A 338 -28.62 -0.73 -16.56
CA ARG A 338 -28.57 -1.63 -17.72
C ARG A 338 -29.69 -2.67 -17.72
N ARG A 339 -30.09 -3.17 -16.55
CA ARG A 339 -31.25 -4.07 -16.42
C ARG A 339 -32.55 -3.37 -16.80
N VAL A 340 -32.75 -2.15 -16.31
CA VAL A 340 -33.87 -1.29 -16.69
C VAL A 340 -33.89 -1.06 -18.20
N CYS A 341 -32.75 -0.74 -18.82
CA CYS A 341 -32.68 -0.53 -20.27
C CYS A 341 -33.08 -1.80 -21.06
N ARG A 342 -32.77 -3.01 -20.56
CA ARG A 342 -33.25 -4.25 -21.19
C ARG A 342 -34.75 -4.45 -21.02
N ALA A 343 -35.30 -4.11 -19.85
CA ALA A 343 -36.74 -4.16 -19.62
C ALA A 343 -37.47 -3.17 -20.55
N LEU A 344 -36.96 -1.94 -20.68
CA LEU A 344 -37.47 -0.94 -21.63
C LEU A 344 -37.38 -1.40 -23.08
N ALA A 345 -36.28 -2.05 -23.47
CA ALA A 345 -36.14 -2.60 -24.82
C ALA A 345 -37.17 -3.69 -25.14
N ALA A 346 -37.70 -4.39 -24.12
CA ALA A 346 -38.75 -5.40 -24.25
C ALA A 346 -40.17 -4.82 -24.08
N ALA A 347 -40.32 -3.57 -23.64
CA ALA A 347 -41.62 -2.98 -23.34
C ALA A 347 -42.44 -2.77 -24.62
N GLY A 348 -43.64 -3.36 -24.63
CA GLY A 348 -44.66 -3.24 -25.67
C GLY A 348 -45.86 -2.40 -25.26
N THR A 349 -46.00 -2.05 -23.97
CA THR A 349 -47.08 -1.22 -23.41
C THR A 349 -46.55 -0.13 -22.47
N LEU A 350 -47.37 0.90 -22.22
CA LEU A 350 -47.02 1.95 -21.24
C LEU A 350 -46.86 1.41 -19.81
N ASN A 351 -47.59 0.35 -19.44
CA ASN A 351 -47.43 -0.31 -18.13
C ASN A 351 -46.02 -0.87 -17.95
N GLU A 352 -45.51 -1.60 -18.95
CA GLU A 352 -44.17 -2.18 -18.92
C GLU A 352 -43.08 -1.09 -18.94
N LEU A 353 -43.31 -0.01 -19.68
CA LEU A 353 -42.42 1.15 -19.70
C LEU A 353 -42.32 1.80 -18.32
N PHE A 354 -43.45 2.13 -17.69
CA PHE A 354 -43.44 2.76 -16.36
C PHE A 354 -42.94 1.81 -15.27
N ALA A 355 -43.20 0.50 -15.37
CA ALA A 355 -42.64 -0.50 -14.46
C ALA A 355 -41.10 -0.54 -14.55
N GLY A 356 -40.54 -0.51 -15.77
CA GLY A 356 -39.09 -0.44 -15.97
C GLY A 356 -38.48 0.84 -15.37
N VAL A 357 -39.17 1.98 -15.49
CA VAL A 357 -38.74 3.24 -14.85
C VAL A 357 -38.83 3.15 -13.33
N LEU A 358 -39.87 2.54 -12.75
CA LEU A 358 -40.00 2.35 -11.31
C LEU A 358 -38.81 1.57 -10.73
N GLU A 359 -38.33 0.53 -11.42
CA GLU A 359 -37.13 -0.21 -11.02
C GLU A 359 -35.86 0.66 -10.96
N LEU A 360 -35.81 1.78 -11.71
CA LEU A 360 -34.73 2.77 -11.63
C LEU A 360 -34.89 3.71 -10.42
N LEU A 361 -36.13 4.03 -10.05
CA LEU A 361 -36.47 5.08 -9.09
C LEU A 361 -36.54 4.57 -7.64
N GLU A 362 -37.16 3.41 -7.41
CA GLU A 362 -37.30 2.79 -6.09
C GLU A 362 -36.00 2.61 -5.28
N PRO A 363 -34.84 2.35 -5.90
CA PRO A 363 -33.60 2.15 -5.16
C PRO A 363 -33.07 3.42 -4.44
N GLY A 364 -33.74 4.58 -4.56
CA GLY A 364 -33.68 5.66 -3.57
C GLY A 364 -32.85 6.90 -3.94
N GLU A 365 -32.35 7.03 -5.17
CA GLU A 365 -31.54 8.20 -5.57
C GLU A 365 -32.37 9.41 -5.99
N PHE A 366 -33.57 9.19 -6.49
CA PHE A 366 -34.51 10.22 -6.89
C PHE A 366 -35.69 10.27 -5.93
N VAL A 367 -36.26 11.45 -5.78
CA VAL A 367 -37.36 11.71 -4.85
C VAL A 367 -38.66 11.95 -5.62
N TYR A 368 -38.54 12.44 -6.85
CA TYR A 368 -39.66 12.68 -7.75
C TYR A 368 -39.24 12.51 -9.20
N ALA A 369 -40.17 12.05 -10.04
CA ALA A 369 -39.96 11.92 -11.47
C ALA A 369 -41.22 12.30 -12.24
N THR A 370 -41.05 12.94 -13.40
CA THR A 370 -42.14 13.20 -14.34
C THR A 370 -41.77 12.70 -15.72
N ILE A 371 -42.73 12.11 -16.42
CA ILE A 371 -42.58 11.67 -17.80
C ILE A 371 -43.71 12.30 -18.60
N GLN A 372 -43.36 12.98 -19.68
CA GLN A 372 -44.31 13.44 -20.68
C GLN A 372 -44.07 12.66 -21.97
N LEU A 373 -45.14 12.13 -22.56
CA LEU A 373 -45.13 11.46 -23.86
C LEU A 373 -46.27 11.97 -24.72
N SER A 374 -46.01 12.21 -25.99
CA SER A 374 -47.03 12.58 -26.98
C SER A 374 -46.65 12.11 -28.37
N CYS A 375 -47.62 11.56 -29.10
CA CYS A 375 -47.54 11.40 -30.54
C CYS A 375 -48.25 12.57 -31.23
N GLU A 376 -47.50 13.57 -31.70
CA GLU A 376 -48.09 14.81 -32.26
C GLU A 376 -48.77 14.57 -33.62
N ARG A 377 -48.29 13.58 -34.39
CA ARG A 377 -48.83 13.28 -35.73
C ARG A 377 -50.21 12.61 -35.68
N GLN A 378 -50.53 11.89 -34.60
CA GLN A 378 -51.77 11.14 -34.45
C GLN A 378 -52.27 11.20 -33.00
N PRO A 379 -53.01 12.26 -32.61
CA PRO A 379 -53.45 12.49 -31.23
C PRO A 379 -54.31 11.34 -30.67
N GLU A 380 -55.10 10.68 -31.52
CA GLU A 380 -55.96 9.53 -31.15
C GLU A 380 -55.17 8.36 -30.55
N LEU A 381 -53.87 8.22 -30.91
CA LEU A 381 -53.00 7.19 -30.34
C LEU A 381 -52.66 7.46 -28.87
N ASN A 382 -52.66 8.71 -28.44
CA ASN A 382 -52.37 9.06 -27.05
C ASN A 382 -53.51 8.57 -26.15
N ASP A 383 -54.76 8.74 -26.57
CA ASP A 383 -55.94 8.24 -25.86
C ASP A 383 -55.98 6.71 -25.85
N HIS A 384 -55.66 6.07 -26.98
CA HIS A 384 -55.58 4.61 -27.05
C HIS A 384 -54.47 4.03 -26.16
N ALA A 385 -53.28 4.62 -26.16
CA ALA A 385 -52.18 4.19 -25.32
C ALA A 385 -52.51 4.37 -23.83
N LEU A 386 -53.14 5.49 -23.46
CA LEU A 386 -53.58 5.74 -22.08
C LEU A 386 -54.68 4.77 -21.64
N ALA A 387 -55.66 4.48 -22.51
CA ALA A 387 -56.75 3.55 -22.21
C ALA A 387 -56.26 2.10 -21.99
N GLN A 388 -55.10 1.73 -22.52
CA GLN A 388 -54.46 0.43 -22.29
C GLN A 388 -53.76 0.32 -20.93
N LEU A 389 -53.60 1.42 -20.17
CA LEU A 389 -53.19 1.35 -18.77
C LEU A 389 -54.36 0.88 -17.89
N SER A 390 -54.65 -0.43 -17.92
CA SER A 390 -55.75 -1.03 -17.16
C SER A 390 -55.40 -1.33 -15.70
N SER A 391 -56.07 -0.62 -14.78
CA SER A 391 -56.62 -0.96 -13.44
C SER A 391 -56.09 -2.17 -12.63
N ASN A 392 -54.81 -2.51 -12.65
CA ASN A 392 -54.23 -3.49 -11.73
C ASN A 392 -53.05 -2.87 -10.99
N GLY A 393 -53.31 -2.44 -9.75
CA GLY A 393 -52.30 -2.05 -8.76
C GLY A 393 -51.68 -0.66 -9.01
N SER A 394 -51.99 0.30 -8.14
CA SER A 394 -51.38 1.65 -8.10
C SER A 394 -51.48 2.48 -9.40
N ALA A 395 -52.69 2.53 -9.96
CA ALA A 395 -53.10 3.46 -11.00
C ALA A 395 -53.26 4.91 -10.48
N GLN A 396 -52.26 5.47 -9.82
CA GLN A 396 -52.26 6.89 -9.46
C GLN A 396 -51.02 7.53 -10.10
N ARG A 397 -51.24 8.34 -11.14
CA ARG A 397 -50.41 9.48 -11.62
C ARG A 397 -50.22 9.59 -13.15
N ALA A 398 -50.75 8.66 -13.96
CA ALA A 398 -50.85 8.89 -15.41
C ALA A 398 -52.12 9.73 -15.73
N THR A 399 -51.97 10.91 -16.31
CA THR A 399 -53.09 11.79 -16.71
C THR A 399 -52.90 12.33 -18.11
N MET A 400 -54.00 12.57 -18.82
CA MET A 400 -53.96 13.30 -20.09
C MET A 400 -54.13 14.80 -19.82
N ARG A 401 -53.25 15.63 -20.36
CA ARG A 401 -53.37 17.10 -20.33
C ARG A 401 -52.95 17.64 -21.68
N ASP A 402 -53.77 18.50 -22.28
CA ASP A 402 -53.53 19.12 -23.59
C ASP A 402 -53.14 18.12 -24.70
N GLY A 403 -53.77 16.94 -24.71
CA GLY A 403 -53.50 15.89 -25.69
C GLY A 403 -52.19 15.11 -25.46
N ARG A 404 -51.51 15.31 -24.32
CA ARG A 404 -50.25 14.65 -23.96
C ARG A 404 -50.42 13.78 -22.72
N ILE A 405 -49.67 12.68 -22.66
CA ILE A 405 -49.66 11.76 -21.52
C ILE A 405 -48.61 12.25 -20.51
N TYR A 406 -49.04 12.48 -19.28
CA TYR A 406 -48.18 12.83 -18.16
C TYR A 406 -48.21 11.70 -17.13
N TRP A 407 -47.05 11.19 -16.76
CA TRP A 407 -46.89 10.27 -15.65
C TRP A 407 -46.01 10.92 -14.59
N THR A 408 -46.42 10.82 -13.32
CA THR A 408 -45.60 11.30 -12.21
C THR A 408 -45.32 10.17 -11.22
N TRP A 409 -44.20 10.27 -10.52
CA TRP A 409 -43.83 9.40 -9.42
C TRP A 409 -43.27 10.23 -8.29
N GLU A 410 -43.78 10.01 -7.09
CA GLU A 410 -43.30 10.61 -5.86
C GLU A 410 -42.90 9.49 -4.91
N ARG A 411 -41.77 9.68 -4.24
CA ARG A 411 -41.37 8.86 -3.11
C ARG A 411 -42.32 9.13 -1.93
N ALA A 412 -42.61 8.09 -1.14
CA ALA A 412 -43.68 8.12 -0.12
C ALA A 412 -43.56 9.24 0.94
N ASP A 413 -42.40 9.87 1.04
CA ASP A 413 -42.02 10.90 2.02
C ASP A 413 -41.96 12.33 1.45
N THR A 414 -42.36 12.59 0.20
CA THR A 414 -42.23 13.93 -0.41
C THR A 414 -43.40 14.28 -1.33
N SER A 415 -43.97 15.47 -1.15
CA SER A 415 -45.09 15.97 -1.97
C SER A 415 -44.59 16.77 -3.18
N ALA A 416 -45.31 16.72 -4.31
CA ALA A 416 -44.95 17.48 -5.51
C ALA A 416 -44.91 19.01 -5.30
N GLU A 417 -45.75 19.52 -4.37
CA GLU A 417 -45.82 20.95 -4.02
C GLU A 417 -44.55 21.44 -3.30
N GLU A 418 -43.84 20.56 -2.58
CA GLU A 418 -42.57 20.89 -1.90
C GLU A 418 -41.37 20.96 -2.86
N ILE A 419 -41.49 20.41 -4.06
CA ILE A 419 -40.38 20.24 -5.01
C ILE A 419 -40.39 21.34 -6.08
N VAL A 420 -41.56 21.64 -6.65
CA VAL A 420 -41.69 22.59 -7.76
C VAL A 420 -41.52 24.03 -7.23
N GLY A 421 -40.39 24.66 -7.56
CA GLY A 421 -40.05 26.03 -7.12
C GLY A 421 -39.17 26.11 -5.87
N SER A 422 -38.77 24.96 -5.31
CA SER A 422 -37.88 24.88 -4.15
C SER A 422 -36.41 24.89 -4.56
N GLY A 423 -35.58 25.67 -3.86
CA GLY A 423 -34.11 25.67 -4.04
C GLY A 423 -33.40 24.45 -3.44
N ARG A 424 -34.13 23.51 -2.81
CA ARG A 424 -33.58 22.33 -2.15
C ARG A 424 -33.37 21.14 -3.08
N PHE A 425 -33.86 21.22 -4.32
CA PHE A 425 -33.79 20.14 -5.30
C PHE A 425 -33.12 20.59 -6.59
N TRP A 426 -32.36 19.70 -7.21
CA TRP A 426 -31.96 19.82 -8.61
C TRP A 426 -32.76 18.85 -9.46
N SER A 427 -32.88 19.17 -10.75
CA SER A 427 -33.56 18.32 -11.72
C SER A 427 -32.69 18.06 -12.94
N MET A 428 -32.86 16.88 -13.53
CA MET A 428 -32.25 16.49 -14.80
C MET A 428 -33.36 16.13 -15.78
N ARG A 429 -33.47 16.95 -16.82
CA ARG A 429 -34.42 16.73 -17.92
C ARG A 429 -33.74 16.02 -19.07
N LEU A 430 -34.23 14.83 -19.38
CA LEU A 430 -33.81 13.98 -20.49
C LEU A 430 -34.87 14.11 -21.59
N PRO A 431 -34.61 14.79 -22.71
CA PRO A 431 -35.56 14.90 -23.81
C PRO A 431 -35.79 13.52 -24.44
N LEU A 432 -37.03 13.21 -24.81
CA LEU A 432 -37.40 12.00 -25.52
C LEU A 432 -37.94 12.40 -26.89
N GLY A 433 -37.16 12.19 -27.95
CA GLY A 433 -37.66 12.51 -29.28
C GLY A 433 -36.68 12.15 -30.38
N THR A 434 -37.21 11.60 -31.46
CA THR A 434 -36.55 11.52 -32.76
C THR A 434 -37.53 11.97 -33.86
N GLY A 435 -37.06 12.16 -35.10
CA GLY A 435 -37.86 12.62 -36.25
C GLY A 435 -39.08 11.75 -36.62
N ASN A 436 -39.35 10.67 -35.89
CA ASN A 436 -40.46 9.72 -36.08
C ASN A 436 -41.81 10.18 -35.48
N GLY A 437 -41.87 11.31 -34.77
CA GLY A 437 -43.14 11.96 -34.36
C GLY A 437 -43.66 11.59 -32.96
N VAL A 438 -42.85 10.90 -32.15
CA VAL A 438 -43.04 10.81 -30.70
C VAL A 438 -42.12 11.82 -30.03
N ASP A 439 -42.68 12.67 -29.18
CA ASP A 439 -41.95 13.72 -28.48
C ASP A 439 -42.35 13.78 -27.00
N GLY A 440 -41.43 14.25 -26.16
CA GLY A 440 -41.56 14.12 -24.72
C GLY A 440 -40.30 14.40 -23.92
N TYR A 441 -40.35 14.10 -22.63
CA TYR A 441 -39.18 14.16 -21.75
C TYR A 441 -39.38 13.31 -20.50
N VAL A 442 -38.27 12.91 -19.89
CA VAL A 442 -38.20 12.43 -18.50
C VAL A 442 -37.54 13.52 -17.67
N ASN A 443 -38.13 13.90 -16.54
CA ASN A 443 -37.49 14.78 -15.57
C ASN A 443 -37.31 14.04 -14.26
N LEU A 444 -36.09 14.04 -13.73
CA LEU A 444 -35.71 13.35 -12.50
C LEU A 444 -35.27 14.38 -11.46
N TYR A 445 -35.80 14.30 -10.24
CA TYR A 445 -35.56 15.26 -9.17
C TYR A 445 -34.86 14.62 -7.98
N ARG A 446 -33.89 15.34 -7.42
CA ARG A 446 -33.10 14.90 -6.27
C ARG A 446 -32.76 16.08 -5.35
N GLN A 447 -32.68 15.83 -4.05
CA GLN A 447 -32.32 16.82 -3.05
C GLN A 447 -30.82 17.16 -3.10
N PHE A 448 -30.45 18.42 -2.79
CA PHE A 448 -29.05 18.86 -2.74
C PHE A 448 -28.27 18.35 -1.53
N ASP A 449 -28.92 18.25 -0.35
CA ASP A 449 -28.28 17.85 0.92
C ASP A 449 -28.10 16.32 1.08
N GLY A 450 -28.20 15.55 -0.01
CA GLY A 450 -28.05 14.09 0.01
C GLY A 450 -26.61 13.62 -0.16
N ASP A 451 -26.38 12.31 0.06
CA ASP A 451 -25.12 11.64 -0.27
C ASP A 451 -24.69 11.87 -1.73
N ALA A 452 -23.43 11.60 -2.07
CA ALA A 452 -22.95 11.68 -3.46
C ALA A 452 -23.82 10.82 -4.39
N LEU A 453 -24.05 11.29 -5.63
CA LEU A 453 -24.77 10.51 -6.64
C LEU A 453 -23.96 9.23 -6.93
N LEU A 454 -24.53 8.07 -6.61
CA LEU A 454 -23.87 6.78 -6.82
C LEU A 454 -24.08 6.27 -8.25
N LEU A 455 -25.16 6.70 -8.91
CA LEU A 455 -25.41 6.44 -10.31
C LEU A 455 -24.59 7.37 -11.21
N ASP A 456 -24.00 6.82 -12.27
CA ASP A 456 -23.30 7.64 -13.27
C ASP A 456 -24.31 8.39 -14.15
N ALA A 457 -24.34 9.72 -14.07
CA ALA A 457 -25.22 10.56 -14.88
C ALA A 457 -25.05 10.33 -16.39
N ASN A 458 -23.85 9.92 -16.85
CA ASN A 458 -23.63 9.58 -18.24
C ASN A 458 -24.46 8.38 -18.68
N TYR A 459 -24.72 7.41 -17.80
CA TYR A 459 -25.55 6.25 -18.12
C TYR A 459 -27.01 6.64 -18.36
N LEU A 460 -27.50 7.68 -17.67
CA LEU A 460 -28.85 8.20 -17.91
C LEU A 460 -28.96 8.82 -19.30
N ALA A 461 -27.98 9.64 -19.68
CA ALA A 461 -28.00 10.33 -20.96
C ALA A 461 -27.66 9.43 -22.16
N THR A 462 -26.76 8.46 -21.99
CA THR A 462 -26.21 7.68 -23.12
C THR A 462 -26.87 6.32 -23.33
N ILE A 463 -27.54 5.76 -22.32
CA ILE A 463 -28.15 4.42 -22.41
C ILE A 463 -29.64 4.46 -22.07
N PHE A 464 -30.00 5.07 -20.93
CA PHE A 464 -31.39 5.11 -20.50
C PHE A 464 -32.27 6.01 -21.39
N GLN A 465 -31.82 7.22 -21.72
CA GLN A 465 -32.58 8.14 -22.57
C GLN A 465 -32.87 7.54 -23.97
N PRO A 466 -31.90 6.95 -24.70
CA PRO A 466 -32.19 6.30 -25.97
C PRO A 466 -33.14 5.10 -25.82
N ALA A 467 -32.94 4.26 -24.80
CA ALA A 467 -33.81 3.11 -24.55
C ALA A 467 -35.26 3.53 -24.24
N MET A 468 -35.45 4.64 -23.51
CA MET A 468 -36.77 5.22 -23.26
C MET A 468 -37.42 5.75 -24.54
N THR A 469 -36.66 6.43 -25.40
CA THR A 469 -37.17 6.95 -26.68
C THR A 469 -37.58 5.81 -27.61
N GLU A 470 -36.74 4.79 -27.78
CA GLU A 470 -37.05 3.62 -28.61
C GLU A 470 -38.26 2.83 -28.08
N ALA A 471 -38.39 2.70 -26.76
CA ALA A 471 -39.55 2.06 -26.13
C ALA A 471 -40.84 2.83 -26.41
N ALA A 472 -40.82 4.16 -26.24
CA ALA A 472 -41.98 5.01 -26.51
C ALA A 472 -42.42 4.92 -27.99
N GLU A 473 -41.48 5.04 -28.94
CA GLU A 473 -41.77 4.90 -30.37
C GLU A 473 -42.42 3.55 -30.72
N ARG A 474 -41.88 2.46 -30.17
CA ARG A 474 -42.41 1.12 -30.37
C ARG A 474 -43.82 0.96 -29.81
N ILE A 475 -44.10 1.50 -28.62
CA ILE A 475 -45.42 1.44 -28.00
C ILE A 475 -46.45 2.17 -28.87
N PHE A 476 -46.17 3.41 -29.29
CA PHE A 476 -47.09 4.15 -30.16
C PHE A 476 -47.27 3.48 -31.53
N ALA A 477 -46.21 2.90 -32.11
CA ALA A 477 -46.32 2.12 -33.34
C ALA A 477 -47.17 0.84 -33.16
N ASN A 478 -47.12 0.19 -32.00
CA ASN A 478 -48.00 -0.94 -31.67
C ASN A 478 -49.46 -0.50 -31.56
N CYS A 479 -49.73 0.63 -30.88
CA CYS A 479 -51.07 1.21 -30.79
C CYS A 479 -51.64 1.54 -32.18
N ALA A 480 -50.82 2.13 -33.07
CA ALA A 480 -51.22 2.43 -34.45
C ALA A 480 -51.60 1.18 -35.24
N ARG A 481 -50.81 0.10 -35.13
CA ARG A 481 -51.10 -1.19 -35.78
C ARG A 481 -52.39 -1.82 -35.25
N GLN A 482 -52.65 -1.72 -33.95
CA GLN A 482 -53.87 -2.24 -33.34
C GLN A 482 -55.11 -1.41 -33.70
N ALA A 483 -54.98 -0.09 -33.80
CA ALA A 483 -56.06 0.79 -34.27
C ALA A 483 -56.43 0.47 -35.72
N ALA A 484 -55.43 0.34 -36.60
CA ALA A 484 -55.63 -0.01 -38.01
C ALA A 484 -56.31 -1.39 -38.19
N SER A 485 -55.88 -2.41 -37.43
CA SER A 485 -56.48 -3.75 -37.52
C SER A 485 -57.93 -3.79 -37.02
N ARG A 486 -58.27 -3.02 -35.99
CA ARG A 486 -59.66 -2.86 -35.52
C ARG A 486 -60.53 -2.15 -36.55
N GLN A 487 -59.99 -1.13 -37.21
CA GLN A 487 -60.70 -0.38 -38.25
C GLN A 487 -60.97 -1.25 -39.49
N MET A 488 -60.02 -2.08 -39.90
CA MET A 488 -60.21 -3.09 -40.96
C MET A 488 -61.22 -4.18 -40.57
N ALA A 489 -61.21 -4.63 -39.31
CA ALA A 489 -62.19 -5.60 -38.83
C ALA A 489 -63.62 -5.03 -38.71
N ALA A 490 -63.74 -3.72 -38.45
CA ALA A 490 -65.02 -3.02 -38.39
C ALA A 490 -65.61 -2.67 -39.77
N THR A 491 -64.77 -2.56 -40.81
CA THR A 491 -65.20 -2.35 -42.21
C THR A 491 -65.50 -3.65 -42.96
N ALA A 492 -65.09 -4.80 -42.42
CA ALA A 492 -65.39 -6.13 -42.96
C ALA A 492 -66.67 -6.78 -42.38
N ARG A 493 -67.34 -6.12 -41.44
CA ARG A 493 -68.67 -6.47 -40.90
C ARG A 493 -69.69 -5.48 -41.43
#